data_AF-A0A2S8PN68-F1
#
_entry.id   AF-A0A2S8PN68-F1
#
_cell.length_a   1.000
_cell.length_b   1.000
_cell.length_c   1.000
_cell.angle_alpha   90.00
_cell.angle_beta   90.00
_cell.angle_gamma   90.00
#
_symmetry.space_group_name_H-M   'P 1'
#
loop_
_entity.id
_entity.type
_entity.pdbx_description
1 polymer ?
#
loop_
_entity_poly.entity_id
_entity_poly.type
_entity_poly.pdbx_seq_one_letter_code
_entity_poly.pdbx_strand_id
1 'polypeptide(L)'
;MLKKKDWKELMQESIEKVDKREQLIQGKINDLQEQEEVIQTKIKDNSSRMIELEMDGDTGGVATIKKENRDLRIELQEIQDSIEGYKGQLGTARDYYAKDMDKIRAAANKAEEERLQQRKADHARLDELQAQIDELEKQMEKTRNELRFSRSVSEELTHFSYLNHIDSRAYSLSAYEQQSFIKSWLAGEDTESYFNKKGASSGRNVTHVDMSQGGSDWANYPSPYNNR
;
A
#
# COMPACT_ATOMS: atom_id res chain seq x y z
N MET A 1 -22.58 17.30 2.01
CA MET A 1 -22.85 15.85 1.87
C MET A 1 -22.15 15.12 3.00
N LEU A 2 -22.87 14.38 3.84
CA LEU A 2 -22.27 13.54 4.89
C LEU A 2 -21.52 12.38 4.22
N LYS A 3 -20.25 12.19 4.58
CA LYS A 3 -19.44 11.05 4.12
C LYS A 3 -20.15 9.76 4.55
N LYS A 4 -20.44 8.86 3.61
CA LYS A 4 -21.01 7.55 3.94
C LYS A 4 -19.95 6.75 4.71
N LYS A 5 -20.35 6.19 5.84
CA LYS A 5 -19.48 5.38 6.68
C LYS A 5 -19.02 4.12 5.95
N ASP A 6 -17.78 3.72 6.15
CA ASP A 6 -17.28 2.44 5.63
C ASP A 6 -17.70 1.27 6.53
N TRP A 7 -17.46 0.04 6.07
CA TRP A 7 -17.85 -1.15 6.83
C TRP A 7 -17.08 -1.30 8.16
N LYS A 8 -15.87 -0.73 8.27
CA LYS A 8 -15.06 -0.77 9.50
C LYS A 8 -15.63 0.18 10.55
N GLU A 9 -15.99 1.39 10.13
CA GLU A 9 -16.69 2.37 10.96
C GLU A 9 -18.03 1.81 11.45
N LEU A 10 -18.81 1.17 10.57
CA LEU A 10 -20.06 0.51 10.96
C LEU A 10 -19.86 -0.66 11.93
N MET A 11 -18.79 -1.45 11.75
CA MET A 11 -18.45 -2.55 12.65
C MET A 11 -18.07 -2.02 14.03
N GLN A 12 -17.22 -1.00 14.10
CA GLN A 12 -16.79 -0.38 15.34
C GLN A 12 -17.98 0.18 16.13
N GLU A 13 -18.88 0.89 15.45
CA GLU A 13 -20.11 1.39 16.07
C GLU A 13 -21.00 0.27 16.61
N SER A 14 -21.07 -0.88 15.92
CA SER A 14 -21.84 -2.02 16.40
C SER A 14 -21.21 -2.63 17.65
N ILE A 15 -19.87 -2.74 17.72
CA ILE A 15 -19.16 -3.25 18.90
C ILE A 15 -19.40 -2.31 20.09
N GLU A 16 -19.24 -1.00 19.91
CA GLU A 16 -19.47 -0.02 20.97
C GLU A 16 -20.90 -0.05 21.51
N LYS A 17 -21.90 -0.28 20.64
CA LYS A 17 -23.29 -0.43 21.07
C LYS A 17 -23.53 -1.71 21.88
N VAL A 18 -22.84 -2.80 21.54
CA VAL A 18 -22.90 -4.06 22.29
C VAL A 18 -22.25 -3.85 23.66
N ASP A 19 -21.01 -3.37 23.68
CA ASP A 19 -20.25 -3.12 24.91
C ASP A 19 -21.00 -2.19 25.86
N LYS A 20 -21.56 -1.09 25.34
CA LYS A 20 -22.33 -0.15 26.17
C LYS A 20 -23.58 -0.79 26.76
N ARG A 21 -24.27 -1.65 26.01
CA ARG A 21 -25.45 -2.38 26.53
C ARG A 21 -25.02 -3.36 27.62
N GLU A 22 -23.96 -4.12 27.39
CA GLU A 22 -23.46 -5.10 28.36
C GLU A 22 -22.96 -4.43 29.64
N GLN A 23 -22.28 -3.28 29.52
CA GLN A 23 -21.89 -2.47 30.68
C GLN A 23 -23.10 -1.98 31.49
N LEU A 24 -24.18 -1.54 30.83
CA LEU A 24 -25.40 -1.13 31.51
C LEU A 24 -26.08 -2.30 32.24
N ILE A 25 -26.14 -3.46 31.61
CA ILE A 25 -26.69 -4.68 32.23
C ILE A 25 -25.84 -5.10 33.43
N GLN A 26 -24.51 -5.12 33.27
CA GLN A 26 -23.60 -5.46 34.35
C GLN A 26 -23.69 -4.46 35.51
N GLY A 27 -23.82 -3.16 35.21
CA GLY A 27 -24.07 -2.14 36.22
C GLY A 27 -25.34 -2.43 37.02
N LYS A 28 -26.44 -2.81 36.34
CA LYS A 28 -27.69 -3.21 37.02
C LYS A 28 -27.58 -4.47 37.84
N ILE A 29 -26.81 -5.45 37.39
CA ILE A 29 -26.50 -6.64 38.18
C ILE A 29 -25.75 -6.25 39.46
N ASN A 30 -24.73 -5.40 39.35
CA ASN A 30 -23.96 -4.95 40.50
C ASN A 30 -24.83 -4.18 41.51
N ASP A 31 -25.66 -3.24 41.04
CA ASP A 31 -26.60 -2.48 41.89
C ASP A 31 -27.52 -3.43 42.67
N LEU A 32 -28.05 -4.48 42.00
CA LEU A 32 -28.93 -5.47 42.63
C LEU A 32 -28.19 -6.38 43.61
N GLN A 33 -26.94 -6.74 43.34
CA GLN A 33 -26.12 -7.53 44.26
C GLN A 33 -25.80 -6.75 45.54
N GLU A 34 -25.55 -5.45 45.44
CA GLU A 34 -25.37 -4.59 46.62
C GLU A 34 -26.66 -4.52 47.46
N GLN A 35 -27.83 -4.40 46.82
CA GLN A 35 -29.13 -4.45 47.50
C GLN A 35 -29.39 -5.81 48.18
N GLU A 36 -29.04 -6.90 47.51
CA GLU A 36 -29.09 -8.26 48.07
C GLU A 36 -28.27 -8.36 49.36
N GLU A 37 -27.02 -7.89 49.36
CA GLU A 37 -26.14 -7.91 50.54
C GLU A 37 -26.72 -7.09 51.72
N VAL A 38 -27.31 -5.92 51.43
CA VAL A 38 -27.97 -5.08 52.43
C VAL A 38 -29.16 -5.80 53.07
N ILE A 39 -30.01 -6.45 52.26
CA ILE A 39 -31.17 -7.18 52.76
C ILE A 39 -30.75 -8.41 53.58
N GLN A 40 -29.75 -9.17 53.10
CA GLN A 40 -29.20 -10.30 53.84
C GLN A 40 -28.67 -9.87 55.22
N THR A 41 -27.98 -8.73 55.29
CA THR A 41 -27.49 -8.16 56.55
C THR A 41 -28.65 -7.78 57.47
N LYS A 42 -29.69 -7.10 56.97
CA LYS A 42 -30.89 -6.76 57.76
C LYS A 42 -31.60 -8.01 58.31
N ILE A 43 -31.74 -9.06 57.51
CA ILE A 43 -32.35 -10.32 57.95
C ILE A 43 -31.52 -10.95 59.09
N LYS A 44 -30.18 -10.90 58.98
CA LYS A 44 -29.27 -11.40 60.01
C LYS A 44 -29.37 -10.59 61.30
N ASP A 45 -29.39 -9.27 61.21
CA ASP A 45 -29.51 -8.37 62.37
C ASP A 45 -30.87 -8.54 63.06
N ASN A 46 -31.95 -8.64 62.28
CA ASN A 46 -33.28 -8.95 62.79
C ASN A 46 -33.32 -10.31 63.50
N SER A 47 -32.60 -11.30 62.98
CA SER A 47 -32.53 -12.61 63.64
C SER A 47 -31.84 -12.53 65.00
N SER A 48 -30.78 -11.73 65.13
CA SER A 48 -30.11 -11.47 66.42
C SER A 48 -31.04 -10.75 67.41
N ARG A 49 -31.72 -9.69 66.96
CA ARG A 49 -32.69 -8.94 67.79
C ARG A 49 -33.88 -9.79 68.22
N MET A 50 -34.30 -10.73 67.38
CA MET A 50 -35.38 -11.66 67.73
C MET A 50 -34.99 -12.55 68.91
N ILE A 51 -33.73 -13.01 68.99
CA ILE A 51 -33.23 -13.81 70.12
C ILE A 51 -33.27 -12.98 71.42
N GLU A 52 -32.85 -11.71 71.37
CA GLU A 52 -32.92 -10.80 72.53
C GLU A 52 -34.37 -10.62 73.02
N LEU A 53 -35.31 -10.36 72.11
CA LEU A 53 -36.73 -10.22 72.44
C LEU A 53 -37.36 -11.53 72.97
N GLU A 54 -36.93 -12.68 72.46
CA GLU A 54 -37.35 -14.00 72.98
C GLU A 54 -36.84 -14.20 74.42
N MET A 55 -35.61 -13.77 74.73
CA MET A 55 -35.04 -13.82 76.09
C MET A 55 -35.77 -12.88 77.06
N ASP A 56 -36.21 -11.71 76.57
CA ASP A 56 -36.96 -10.73 77.35
C ASP A 56 -38.46 -11.08 77.51
N GLY A 57 -38.94 -12.12 76.81
CA GLY A 57 -40.33 -12.55 76.82
C GLY A 57 -41.28 -11.66 76.01
N ASP A 58 -40.75 -10.75 75.18
CA ASP A 58 -41.55 -9.88 74.30
C ASP A 58 -42.02 -10.61 73.04
N THR A 59 -43.11 -11.36 73.21
CA THR A 59 -43.76 -12.08 72.11
C THR A 59 -44.31 -11.16 70.99
N GLY A 60 -44.62 -9.90 71.30
CA GLY A 60 -45.14 -8.93 70.33
C GLY A 60 -44.05 -8.40 69.42
N GLY A 61 -42.89 -8.05 69.98
CA GLY A 61 -41.69 -7.67 69.24
C GLY A 61 -41.21 -8.81 68.31
N VAL A 62 -41.18 -10.05 68.81
CA VAL A 62 -40.82 -11.24 68.02
C VAL A 62 -41.74 -11.44 66.82
N ALA A 63 -43.06 -11.27 66.99
CA ALA A 63 -44.02 -11.40 65.89
C ALA A 63 -43.83 -10.31 64.82
N THR A 64 -43.47 -9.09 65.24
CA THR A 64 -43.18 -7.97 64.35
C THR A 64 -41.95 -8.25 63.50
N ILE A 65 -40.83 -8.65 64.13
CA ILE A 65 -39.60 -9.02 63.42
C ILE A 65 -39.81 -10.20 62.46
N LYS A 66 -40.61 -11.21 62.85
CA LYS A 66 -40.93 -12.34 61.96
C LYS A 66 -41.65 -11.88 60.69
N LYS A 67 -42.55 -10.91 60.80
CA LYS A 67 -43.23 -10.33 59.64
C LYS A 67 -42.26 -9.55 58.76
N GLU A 68 -41.44 -8.68 59.33
CA GLU A 68 -40.42 -7.92 58.60
C GLU A 68 -39.44 -8.84 57.87
N ASN A 69 -38.96 -9.90 58.53
CA ASN A 69 -38.08 -10.88 57.90
C ASN A 69 -38.75 -11.66 56.77
N ARG A 70 -40.06 -11.88 56.85
CA ARG A 70 -40.81 -12.50 55.74
C ARG A 70 -40.85 -11.56 54.54
N ASP A 71 -41.15 -10.29 54.76
CA ASP A 71 -41.21 -9.28 53.70
C ASP A 71 -39.82 -9.10 53.05
N LEU A 72 -38.76 -9.01 53.84
CA LEU A 72 -37.36 -8.95 53.36
C LEU A 72 -36.96 -10.19 52.55
N ARG A 73 -37.43 -11.39 52.91
CA ARG A 73 -37.14 -12.61 52.14
C ARG A 73 -37.86 -12.65 50.79
N ILE A 74 -39.05 -12.06 50.71
CA ILE A 74 -39.76 -11.91 49.44
C ILE A 74 -38.98 -10.94 48.54
N GLU A 75 -38.59 -9.79 49.07
CA GLU A 75 -37.78 -8.79 48.34
C GLU A 75 -36.43 -9.39 47.87
N LEU A 76 -35.78 -10.19 48.71
CA LEU A 76 -34.56 -10.90 48.35
C LEU A 76 -34.75 -11.84 47.16
N GLN A 77 -35.86 -12.59 47.14
CA GLN A 77 -36.17 -13.49 46.02
C GLN A 77 -36.43 -12.71 44.73
N GLU A 78 -37.17 -11.61 44.80
CA GLU A 78 -37.44 -10.75 43.64
C GLU A 78 -36.17 -10.14 43.05
N ILE A 79 -35.21 -9.75 43.91
CA ILE A 79 -33.89 -9.27 43.50
C ILE A 79 -33.08 -10.39 42.84
N GLN A 80 -33.06 -11.59 43.41
CA GLN A 80 -32.35 -12.75 42.85
C GLN A 80 -32.91 -13.13 41.47
N ASP A 81 -34.23 -13.20 41.34
CA ASP A 81 -34.91 -13.46 40.06
C ASP A 81 -34.57 -12.38 39.02
N SER A 82 -34.50 -11.11 39.45
CA SER A 82 -34.10 -10.00 38.59
C SER A 82 -32.64 -10.11 38.13
N ILE A 83 -31.72 -10.47 39.04
CA ILE A 83 -30.31 -10.71 38.71
C ILE A 83 -30.19 -11.83 37.67
N GLU A 84 -30.88 -12.96 37.87
CA GLU A 84 -30.87 -14.06 36.89
C GLU A 84 -31.45 -13.61 35.54
N GLY A 85 -32.54 -12.84 35.56
CA GLY A 85 -33.15 -12.26 34.37
C GLY A 85 -32.17 -11.39 33.57
N TYR A 86 -31.41 -10.52 34.25
CA TYR A 86 -30.37 -9.70 33.59
C TYR A 86 -29.19 -10.53 33.11
N LYS A 87 -28.72 -11.53 33.88
CA LYS A 87 -27.65 -12.45 33.45
C LYS A 87 -28.05 -13.21 32.18
N GLY A 88 -29.30 -13.65 32.07
CA GLY A 88 -29.82 -14.30 30.87
C GLY A 88 -29.88 -13.39 29.62
N GLN A 89 -29.84 -12.06 29.81
CA GLN A 89 -29.82 -11.08 28.71
C GLN A 89 -28.41 -10.73 28.20
N LEU A 90 -27.36 -11.17 28.89
CA LEU A 90 -25.98 -11.05 28.43
C LEU A 90 -25.74 -12.04 27.28
N GLY A 91 -25.09 -11.58 26.20
CA GLY A 91 -24.79 -12.42 25.04
C GLY A 91 -25.98 -12.90 24.19
N THR A 92 -27.23 -12.70 24.60
CA THR A 92 -28.42 -13.21 23.90
C THR A 92 -29.06 -12.22 22.92
N ALA A 93 -28.50 -11.00 22.79
CA ALA A 93 -29.07 -9.92 21.98
C ALA A 93 -28.83 -10.04 20.46
N ARG A 94 -28.67 -11.26 19.92
CA ARG A 94 -28.36 -11.49 18.50
C ARG A 94 -29.36 -10.82 17.55
N ASP A 95 -30.65 -10.91 17.87
CA ASP A 95 -31.72 -10.34 17.05
C ASP A 95 -31.78 -8.81 17.13
N TYR A 96 -31.34 -8.24 18.26
CA TYR A 96 -31.32 -6.80 18.47
C TYR A 96 -30.36 -6.09 17.49
N TYR A 97 -29.25 -6.75 17.16
CA TYR A 97 -28.21 -6.22 16.28
C TYR A 97 -28.28 -6.73 14.83
N ALA A 98 -29.28 -7.55 14.49
CA ALA A 98 -29.40 -8.17 13.16
C ALA A 98 -29.37 -7.13 12.01
N LYS A 99 -30.08 -6.01 12.17
CA LYS A 99 -30.10 -4.93 11.17
C LYS A 99 -28.76 -4.23 11.00
N ASP A 100 -28.00 -4.09 12.09
CA ASP A 100 -26.67 -3.47 12.04
C ASP A 100 -25.68 -4.43 11.35
N MET A 101 -25.77 -5.72 11.63
CA MET A 101 -24.99 -6.76 10.94
C MET A 101 -25.29 -6.84 9.44
N ASP A 102 -26.55 -6.71 9.04
CA ASP A 102 -26.93 -6.70 7.62
C ASP A 102 -26.38 -5.46 6.89
N LYS A 103 -26.38 -4.28 7.55
CA LYS A 103 -25.74 -3.08 6.99
C LYS A 103 -24.24 -3.24 6.83
N ILE A 104 -23.57 -3.80 7.84
CA ILE A 104 -22.13 -4.07 7.79
C ILE A 104 -21.82 -5.03 6.64
N ARG A 105 -22.59 -6.11 6.50
CA ARG A 105 -22.43 -7.09 5.40
C ARG A 105 -22.62 -6.43 4.04
N ALA A 106 -23.65 -5.60 3.88
CA ALA A 106 -23.89 -4.89 2.63
C ALA A 106 -22.74 -3.92 2.28
N ALA A 107 -22.23 -3.18 3.28
CA ALA A 107 -21.11 -2.27 3.08
C ALA A 107 -19.81 -3.02 2.74
N ALA A 108 -19.55 -4.15 3.39
CA ALA A 108 -18.37 -4.98 3.12
C ALA A 108 -18.42 -5.59 1.71
N ASN A 109 -19.58 -6.12 1.30
CA ASN A 109 -19.77 -6.67 -0.05
C ASN A 109 -19.56 -5.60 -1.12
N LYS A 110 -20.10 -4.39 -0.92
CA LYS A 110 -19.90 -3.27 -1.85
C LYS A 110 -18.43 -2.89 -1.96
N ALA A 111 -17.72 -2.79 -0.83
CA ALA A 111 -16.29 -2.47 -0.82
C ALA A 111 -15.46 -3.54 -1.53
N GLU A 112 -15.80 -4.82 -1.38
CA GLU A 112 -15.13 -5.90 -2.09
C GLU A 112 -15.41 -5.87 -3.59
N GLU A 113 -16.65 -5.59 -4.00
CA GLU A 113 -17.01 -5.42 -5.40
C GLU A 113 -16.23 -4.26 -6.05
N GLU A 114 -16.16 -3.10 -5.39
CA GLU A 114 -15.37 -1.95 -5.83
C GLU A 114 -13.89 -2.31 -5.96
N ARG A 115 -13.33 -3.05 -4.98
CA ARG A 115 -11.94 -3.52 -5.03
C ARG A 115 -11.69 -4.48 -6.20
N LEU A 116 -12.62 -5.39 -6.48
CA LEU A 116 -12.52 -6.32 -7.61
C LEU A 116 -12.60 -5.57 -8.95
N GLN A 117 -13.47 -4.59 -9.07
CA GLN A 117 -13.57 -3.74 -10.26
C GLN A 117 -12.27 -2.95 -10.48
N GLN A 118 -11.73 -2.33 -9.42
CA GLN A 118 -10.46 -1.60 -9.51
C GLN A 118 -9.32 -2.51 -9.94
N ARG A 119 -9.20 -3.71 -9.34
CA ARG A 119 -8.18 -4.70 -9.74
C ARG A 119 -8.29 -5.09 -11.20
N LYS A 120 -9.51 -5.29 -11.71
CA LYS A 120 -9.73 -5.60 -13.14
C LYS A 120 -9.31 -4.44 -14.04
N ALA A 121 -9.64 -3.20 -13.65
CA ALA A 121 -9.24 -2.01 -14.39
C ALA A 121 -7.72 -1.82 -14.39
N ASP A 122 -7.07 -2.05 -13.25
CA ASP A 122 -5.61 -1.98 -13.12
C ASP A 122 -4.92 -3.04 -13.99
N HIS A 123 -5.42 -4.27 -14.01
CA HIS A 123 -4.92 -5.33 -14.89
C HIS A 123 -5.07 -4.96 -16.37
N ALA A 124 -6.24 -4.48 -16.80
CA ALA A 124 -6.45 -4.05 -18.17
C ALA A 124 -5.49 -2.91 -18.56
N ARG A 125 -5.21 -1.99 -17.63
CA ARG A 125 -4.25 -0.91 -17.86
C ARG A 125 -2.81 -1.41 -17.93
N LEU A 126 -2.44 -2.43 -17.16
CA LEU A 126 -1.14 -3.08 -17.30
C LEU A 126 -0.97 -3.72 -18.67
N ASP A 127 -1.99 -4.43 -19.16
CA ASP A 127 -1.97 -5.04 -20.49
C ASP A 127 -1.84 -3.98 -21.59
N GLU A 128 -2.56 -2.86 -21.48
CA GLU A 128 -2.44 -1.73 -22.41
C GLU A 128 -1.04 -1.11 -22.40
N LEU A 129 -0.46 -0.89 -21.22
CA LEU A 129 0.90 -0.36 -21.08
C LEU A 129 1.94 -1.33 -21.64
N GLN A 130 1.77 -2.64 -21.46
CA GLN A 130 2.66 -3.63 -22.03
C GLN A 130 2.60 -3.62 -23.56
N ALA A 131 1.41 -3.51 -24.15
CA ALA A 131 1.27 -3.38 -25.60
C ALA A 131 1.95 -2.11 -26.15
N GLN A 132 1.89 -0.99 -25.41
CA GLN A 132 2.61 0.24 -25.77
C GLN A 132 4.12 0.07 -25.69
N ILE A 133 4.63 -0.65 -24.68
CA ILE A 133 6.06 -0.97 -24.56
C ILE A 133 6.50 -1.80 -25.77
N ASP A 134 5.79 -2.87 -26.10
CA ASP A 134 6.14 -3.75 -27.22
C ASP A 134 6.17 -3.00 -28.57
N GLU A 135 5.24 -2.05 -28.76
CA GLU A 135 5.21 -1.20 -29.95
C GLU A 135 6.38 -0.23 -30.00
N LEU A 136 6.71 0.42 -28.88
CA LEU A 136 7.87 1.29 -28.78
C LEU A 136 9.18 0.53 -29.01
N GLU A 137 9.31 -0.70 -28.50
CA GLU A 137 10.47 -1.56 -28.76
C GLU A 137 10.62 -1.89 -30.24
N LYS A 138 9.52 -2.19 -30.94
CA LYS A 138 9.54 -2.38 -32.40
C LYS A 138 9.97 -1.13 -33.15
N GLN A 139 9.47 0.04 -32.77
CA GLN A 139 9.85 1.31 -33.37
C GLN A 139 11.33 1.64 -33.14
N MET A 140 11.83 1.36 -31.93
CA MET A 140 13.25 1.49 -31.62
C MET A 140 14.11 0.58 -32.50
N GLU A 141 13.72 -0.69 -32.66
CA GLU A 141 14.49 -1.64 -33.46
C GLU A 141 14.44 -1.29 -34.96
N LYS A 142 13.30 -0.82 -35.46
CA LYS A 142 13.19 -0.28 -36.83
C LYS A 142 14.14 0.90 -37.03
N THR A 143 14.15 1.86 -36.11
CA THR A 143 15.03 3.04 -36.16
C THR A 143 16.50 2.63 -36.11
N ARG A 144 16.86 1.64 -35.27
CA ARG A 144 18.22 1.08 -35.23
C ARG A 144 18.62 0.44 -36.55
N ASN A 145 17.71 -0.29 -37.20
CA ASN A 145 17.96 -0.90 -38.49
C ASN A 145 18.13 0.16 -39.59
N GLU A 146 17.31 1.20 -39.60
CA GLU A 146 17.46 2.36 -40.49
C GLU A 146 18.80 3.07 -40.29
N LEU A 147 19.22 3.26 -39.02
CA LEU A 147 20.52 3.85 -38.69
C LEU A 147 21.70 2.95 -39.10
N ARG A 148 21.57 1.63 -38.96
CA ARG A 148 22.58 0.68 -39.45
C ARG A 148 22.66 0.73 -40.97
N PHE A 149 21.52 0.74 -41.64
CA PHE A 149 21.43 0.83 -43.10
C PHE A 149 22.08 2.11 -43.62
N SER A 150 21.77 3.27 -43.04
CA SER A 150 22.35 4.56 -43.45
C SER A 150 23.86 4.63 -43.22
N ARG A 151 24.40 3.93 -42.20
CA ARG A 151 25.85 3.79 -42.00
C ARG A 151 26.51 2.84 -42.99
N SER A 152 25.82 1.77 -43.39
CA SER A 152 26.35 0.78 -44.33
C SER A 152 26.28 1.24 -45.79
N VAL A 153 25.34 2.12 -46.11
CA VAL A 153 25.26 2.83 -47.40
C VAL A 153 25.91 4.19 -47.24
N SER A 154 27.22 4.22 -47.00
CA SER A 154 27.95 5.41 -47.44
C SER A 154 28.05 5.28 -48.96
N GLU A 155 27.25 6.05 -49.68
CA GLU A 155 27.30 6.16 -51.15
C GLU A 155 28.75 6.32 -51.61
N GLU A 156 29.59 6.95 -50.79
CA GLU A 156 31.04 7.08 -50.93
C GLU A 156 31.78 5.79 -51.36
N LEU A 157 31.38 4.60 -50.86
CA LEU A 157 31.99 3.33 -51.25
C LEU A 157 31.56 2.82 -52.64
N THR A 158 30.40 3.28 -53.14
CA THR A 158 29.91 2.94 -54.48
C THR A 158 30.53 3.82 -55.58
N HIS A 159 31.27 4.87 -55.20
CA HIS A 159 31.76 5.89 -56.13
C HIS A 159 33.21 5.70 -56.59
N PHE A 160 33.93 4.68 -56.11
CA PHE A 160 35.30 4.38 -56.57
C PHE A 160 35.37 4.11 -58.09
N SER A 161 34.30 3.58 -58.69
CA SER A 161 34.21 3.39 -60.14
C SER A 161 34.10 4.71 -60.92
N TYR A 162 33.58 5.76 -60.31
CA TYR A 162 33.44 7.09 -60.94
C TYR A 162 34.70 7.95 -60.83
N LEU A 163 35.72 7.53 -60.07
CA LEU A 163 37.00 8.25 -59.97
C LEU A 163 37.60 8.54 -61.34
N ASN A 164 37.49 7.60 -62.29
CA ASN A 164 37.98 7.76 -63.67
C ASN A 164 37.29 8.90 -64.44
N HIS A 165 36.06 9.24 -64.06
CA HIS A 165 35.27 10.29 -64.70
C HIS A 165 35.41 11.65 -63.99
N ILE A 166 35.95 11.66 -62.77
CA ILE A 166 36.21 12.87 -61.98
C ILE A 166 37.63 13.37 -62.24
N ASP A 167 38.64 12.55 -61.91
CA ASP A 167 40.05 12.82 -62.19
C ASP A 167 40.85 11.50 -62.15
N SER A 168 41.46 11.15 -63.27
CA SER A 168 42.27 9.93 -63.40
C SER A 168 43.40 9.81 -62.36
N ARG A 169 43.93 10.93 -61.84
CA ARG A 169 44.98 10.95 -60.81
C ARG A 169 44.49 10.39 -59.48
N ALA A 170 43.18 10.39 -59.23
CA ALA A 170 42.60 9.95 -57.97
C ALA A 170 42.88 8.48 -57.65
N TYR A 171 43.10 7.61 -58.65
CA TYR A 171 43.49 6.21 -58.41
C TYR A 171 44.85 6.04 -57.73
N SER A 172 45.72 7.05 -57.83
CA SER A 172 47.04 7.02 -57.17
C SER A 172 46.98 7.34 -55.67
N LEU A 173 45.83 7.84 -55.18
CA LEU A 173 45.60 8.11 -53.77
C LEU A 173 45.35 6.80 -53.00
N SER A 174 45.65 6.76 -51.71
CA SER A 174 45.27 5.63 -50.85
C SER A 174 43.75 5.55 -50.69
N ALA A 175 43.18 4.38 -50.34
CA ALA A 175 41.73 4.21 -50.22
C ALA A 175 41.05 5.26 -49.31
N TYR A 176 41.72 5.65 -48.22
CA TYR A 176 41.25 6.72 -47.32
C TYR A 176 41.31 8.11 -47.95
N GLU A 177 42.40 8.43 -48.67
CA GLU A 177 42.55 9.69 -49.42
C GLU A 177 41.55 9.74 -50.60
N GLN A 178 41.28 8.63 -51.27
CA GLN A 178 40.28 8.53 -52.35
C GLN A 178 38.86 8.82 -51.83
N GLN A 179 38.49 8.26 -50.68
CA GLN A 179 37.19 8.54 -50.06
C GLN A 179 37.06 10.02 -49.66
N SER A 180 38.13 10.61 -49.12
CA SER A 180 38.17 12.03 -48.75
C SER A 180 38.13 12.94 -49.98
N PHE A 181 38.84 12.57 -51.05
CA PHE A 181 38.80 13.24 -52.35
C PHE A 181 37.40 13.27 -52.94
N ILE A 182 36.68 12.14 -52.95
CA ILE A 182 35.29 12.07 -53.43
C ILE A 182 34.38 12.98 -52.60
N LYS A 183 34.54 13.00 -51.27
CA LYS A 183 33.77 13.89 -50.37
C LYS A 183 33.99 15.36 -50.69
N SER A 184 35.26 15.79 -50.79
CA SER A 184 35.61 17.17 -51.12
C SER A 184 35.11 17.55 -52.52
N TRP A 185 35.23 16.65 -53.51
CA TRP A 185 34.69 16.89 -54.85
C TRP A 185 33.17 17.06 -54.86
N LEU A 186 32.42 16.17 -54.18
CA LEU A 186 30.96 16.26 -54.08
C LEU A 186 30.49 17.52 -53.33
N ALA A 187 31.29 17.99 -52.36
CA ALA A 187 31.05 19.23 -51.63
C ALA A 187 31.41 20.50 -52.44
N GLY A 188 32.01 20.35 -53.64
CA GLY A 188 32.46 21.47 -54.48
C GLY A 188 33.73 22.16 -53.98
N GLU A 189 34.51 21.48 -53.13
CA GLU A 189 35.78 21.99 -52.59
C GLU A 189 36.94 21.83 -53.59
N ASP A 190 38.02 22.59 -53.40
CA ASP A 190 39.23 22.44 -54.21
C ASP A 190 39.95 21.11 -53.93
N THR A 191 39.98 20.25 -54.94
CA THR A 191 40.55 18.91 -54.84
C THR A 191 42.01 18.82 -55.29
N GLU A 192 42.63 19.91 -55.77
CA GLU A 192 44.05 19.87 -56.19
C GLU A 192 45.01 19.63 -55.02
N SER A 193 44.58 19.95 -53.80
CA SER A 193 45.34 19.70 -52.55
C SER A 193 45.70 18.22 -52.36
N TYR A 194 44.90 17.29 -52.87
CA TYR A 194 45.15 15.84 -52.80
C TYR A 194 46.28 15.38 -53.73
N PHE A 195 46.55 16.10 -54.83
CA PHE A 195 47.57 15.75 -55.82
C PHE A 195 48.86 16.55 -55.65
N ASN A 196 48.79 17.68 -54.95
CA ASN A 196 49.92 18.52 -54.64
C ASN A 196 50.71 17.98 -53.44
N LYS A 197 51.30 16.78 -53.57
CA LYS A 197 52.37 16.32 -52.67
C LYS A 197 53.68 17.06 -52.98
N LYS A 198 53.72 18.38 -52.77
CA LYS A 198 55.00 19.09 -52.58
C LYS A 198 55.49 18.85 -51.15
N GLY A 199 56.35 17.84 -51.02
CA GLY A 199 57.39 17.72 -50.00
C GLY A 199 57.06 18.16 -48.57
N ALA A 200 56.58 17.22 -47.76
CA ALA A 200 56.76 17.26 -46.31
C ALA A 200 57.28 15.91 -45.80
N SER A 201 58.36 15.43 -46.43
CA SER A 201 59.39 14.70 -45.70
C SER A 201 60.36 15.75 -45.14
N SER A 202 60.05 16.30 -43.98
CA SER A 202 61.05 16.88 -43.09
C SER A 202 60.61 16.63 -41.66
N GLY A 203 61.49 15.97 -40.92
CA GLY A 203 61.18 15.38 -39.62
C GLY A 203 60.63 16.38 -38.60
N ARG A 204 59.71 15.88 -37.79
CA ARG A 204 59.59 16.30 -36.40
C ARG A 204 59.85 15.09 -35.52
N ASN A 205 61.08 15.04 -35.00
CA ASN A 205 61.33 14.47 -33.69
C ASN A 205 60.38 15.16 -32.71
N VAL A 206 59.41 14.42 -32.17
CA VAL A 206 58.72 14.79 -30.94
C VAL A 206 58.87 13.61 -30.00
N THR A 207 59.92 13.73 -29.19
CA THR A 207 59.97 13.40 -27.76
C THR A 207 58.81 12.58 -27.21
N HIS A 208 59.18 11.43 -26.63
CA HIS A 208 58.45 10.72 -25.60
C HIS A 208 57.82 11.72 -24.61
N VAL A 209 56.49 11.83 -24.64
CA VAL A 209 55.73 12.49 -23.57
C VAL A 209 55.28 11.38 -22.63
N ASP A 210 55.74 11.50 -21.39
CA ASP A 210 55.37 10.71 -20.24
C ASP A 210 53.85 10.76 -20.02
N MET A 211 53.21 9.59 -19.95
CA MET A 211 51.78 9.45 -19.61
C MET A 211 51.61 9.33 -18.09
N SER A 212 52.27 10.20 -17.32
CA SER A 212 52.02 10.33 -15.90
C SER A 212 51.27 11.63 -15.61
N GLN A 213 50.11 11.45 -14.96
CA GLN A 213 49.29 12.46 -14.26
C GLN A 213 48.19 13.19 -15.04
N GLY A 214 46.96 12.99 -14.53
CA GLY A 214 45.70 13.57 -14.99
C GLY A 214 44.61 12.48 -14.98
N GLY A 215 44.23 11.91 -13.84
CA GLY A 215 43.61 12.67 -12.75
C GLY A 215 42.24 13.18 -13.19
N SER A 216 41.26 12.29 -13.34
CA SER A 216 39.85 12.67 -13.33
C SER A 216 39.07 11.69 -12.46
N ASP A 217 38.80 12.18 -11.26
CA ASP A 217 37.86 11.65 -10.29
C ASP A 217 36.49 11.45 -10.95
N TRP A 218 36.18 10.22 -11.36
CA TRP A 218 34.81 9.77 -11.44
C TRP A 218 34.50 8.98 -10.18
N ALA A 219 34.11 9.78 -9.17
CA ALA A 219 33.52 9.33 -7.95
C ALA A 219 32.33 8.38 -8.21
N ASN A 220 32.38 7.24 -7.52
CA ASN A 220 31.26 6.55 -6.89
C ASN A 220 29.86 7.07 -7.23
N TYR A 221 29.16 6.36 -8.11
CA TYR A 221 27.70 6.28 -8.03
C TYR A 221 27.32 4.99 -7.29
N PRO A 222 26.61 5.06 -6.16
CA PRO A 222 26.10 3.87 -5.49
C PRO A 222 24.98 3.24 -6.33
N SER A 223 25.10 1.94 -6.60
CA SER A 223 24.06 1.11 -7.20
C SER A 223 22.86 0.99 -6.25
N PRO A 224 21.61 1.21 -6.70
CA PRO A 224 20.42 1.08 -5.86
C PRO A 224 19.92 -0.36 -5.72
N TYR A 225 20.68 -1.37 -6.17
CA TYR A 225 20.31 -2.78 -6.00
C TYR A 225 21.32 -3.48 -5.10
N ASN A 226 21.15 -3.30 -3.79
CA ASN A 226 21.56 -4.31 -2.81
C ASN A 226 20.71 -4.18 -1.54
N ASN A 227 19.61 -4.93 -1.53
CA ASN A 227 18.95 -5.39 -0.31
C ASN A 227 18.42 -6.80 -0.60
N ARG A 228 19.25 -7.79 -0.28
CA ARG A 228 18.85 -9.14 0.15
C ARG A 228 19.84 -9.64 1.17
#